data_AF-A0A9P5GF11-F1
#
_entry.id   AF-A0A9P5GF11-F1
#
_cell.length_a   1.000
_cell.length_b   1.000
_cell.length_c   1.000
_cell.angle_alpha   90.00
_cell.angle_beta   90.00
_cell.angle_gamma   90.00
#
_symmetry.space_group_name_H-M   'P 1'
#
loop_
_entity.id
_entity.type
_entity.pdbx_description
1 polymer ?
#
loop_
_entity_poly.entity_id
_entity_poly.type
_entity_poly.pdbx_seq_one_letter_code
_entity_poly.pdbx_strand_id
1 'polypeptide(L)'
;MDFCHSAVAHVSRRRWFDLGAHFMVHAILEEQVRFPDQLHRFCNWRTNDSELDIWWEVSRTMFLEYMPPPFGTAAPMSREELDEVWPLQWLQHRYVEFFEDLMEVLDAPLLLQLERGQMEGLTEEETQWIRNYCGI
;
A
#
# COMPACT_ATOMS: atom_id res chain seq x y z
N MET A 1 -5.29 5.16 16.70
CA MET A 1 -5.02 5.87 15.42
C MET A 1 -3.53 5.81 15.05
N ASP A 2 -2.71 5.14 15.86
CA ASP A 2 -1.25 5.18 15.76
C ASP A 2 -0.68 4.24 14.70
N PHE A 3 -1.38 3.13 14.40
CA PHE A 3 -0.97 2.18 13.37
C PHE A 3 -0.81 2.83 11.99
N CYS A 4 -1.79 3.62 11.54
CA CYS A 4 -1.69 4.32 10.27
C CYS A 4 -0.58 5.36 10.27
N HIS A 5 -0.29 5.99 11.41
CA HIS A 5 0.80 6.97 11.54
C HIS A 5 2.18 6.29 11.48
N SER A 6 2.39 5.19 12.22
CA SER A 6 3.61 4.38 12.12
C SER A 6 3.79 3.80 10.72
N ALA A 7 2.73 3.26 10.12
CA ALA A 7 2.80 2.73 8.76
C ALA A 7 3.22 3.80 7.74
N VAL A 8 2.73 5.04 7.88
CA VAL A 8 3.14 6.17 7.03
C VAL A 8 4.56 6.65 7.32
N ALA A 9 5.00 6.60 8.58
CA ALA A 9 6.35 7.02 8.97
C ALA A 9 7.43 6.05 8.47
N HIS A 10 7.10 4.77 8.37
CA HIS A 10 8.10 3.74 8.16
C HIS A 10 7.99 3.00 6.82
N VAL A 11 6.80 2.85 6.24
CA VAL A 11 6.69 2.32 4.87
C VAL A 11 6.94 3.46 3.89
N SER A 12 7.84 3.23 2.92
CA SER A 12 8.19 4.23 1.91
C SER A 12 6.93 4.79 1.23
N ARG A 13 6.78 6.12 1.24
CA ARG A 13 5.69 6.85 0.56
C ARG A 13 5.50 6.37 -0.88
N ARG A 14 6.60 6.12 -1.59
CA ARG A 14 6.57 5.60 -2.96
C ARG A 14 5.82 4.27 -3.07
N ARG A 15 6.07 3.32 -2.16
CA ARG A 15 5.42 2.00 -2.19
C ARG A 15 3.91 2.10 -1.99
N TRP A 16 3.45 3.02 -1.13
CA TRP A 16 2.01 3.30 -0.96
C TRP A 16 1.34 3.78 -2.25
N PHE A 17 1.92 4.78 -2.91
CA PHE A 17 1.36 5.32 -4.15
C PHE A 17 1.47 4.35 -5.32
N ASP A 18 2.57 3.60 -5.38
CA ASP A 18 2.77 2.54 -6.37
C ASP A 18 1.75 1.39 -6.20
N LEU A 19 1.39 1.01 -4.96
CA LEU A 19 0.30 0.07 -4.70
C LEU A 19 -1.05 0.65 -5.12
N GLY A 20 -1.34 1.90 -4.77
CA GLY A 20 -2.58 2.60 -5.16
C GLY A 20 -2.74 2.74 -6.68
N ALA A 21 -1.67 3.03 -7.40
CA ALA A 21 -1.67 3.14 -8.86
C ALA A 21 -1.88 1.77 -9.53
N HIS A 22 -1.31 0.71 -8.96
CA HIS A 22 -1.57 -0.66 -9.42
C HIS A 22 -3.04 -1.04 -9.21
N PHE A 23 -3.62 -0.67 -8.06
CA PHE A 23 -5.04 -0.80 -7.79
C PHE A 23 -5.92 -0.12 -8.82
N MET A 24 -5.54 1.09 -9.20
CA MET A 24 -6.24 1.87 -10.19
C MET A 24 -6.28 1.18 -11.54
N VAL A 25 -5.17 0.59 -11.98
CA VAL A 25 -5.14 -0.18 -13.24
C VAL A 25 -6.10 -1.36 -13.17
N HIS A 26 -6.08 -2.15 -12.09
CA HIS A 26 -7.01 -3.27 -11.95
C HIS A 26 -8.47 -2.83 -11.86
N ALA A 27 -8.76 -1.72 -11.17
CA ALA A 27 -10.10 -1.16 -11.12
C ALA A 27 -10.57 -0.71 -12.52
N ILE A 28 -9.70 -0.13 -13.35
CA ILE A 28 -10.01 0.18 -14.75
C ILE A 28 -10.35 -1.11 -15.50
N LEU A 29 -9.50 -2.13 -15.40
CA LEU A 29 -9.69 -3.39 -16.09
C LEU A 29 -11.00 -4.08 -15.66
N GLU A 30 -11.35 -4.09 -14.38
CA GLU A 30 -12.52 -4.81 -13.90
C GLU A 30 -13.83 -4.03 -14.09
N GLU A 31 -13.80 -2.70 -13.91
CA GLU A 31 -15.01 -1.93 -13.66
C GLU A 31 -15.30 -0.85 -14.72
N GLN A 32 -14.44 -0.68 -15.74
CA GLN A 32 -14.59 0.31 -16.82
C GLN A 32 -15.99 0.33 -17.45
N VAL A 33 -16.58 -0.85 -17.69
CA VAL A 33 -17.88 -0.98 -18.35
C VAL A 33 -19.02 -0.53 -17.44
N ARG A 34 -18.88 -0.72 -16.13
CA ARG A 34 -19.93 -0.48 -15.12
C ARG A 34 -19.86 0.92 -14.54
N PHE A 35 -18.65 1.45 -14.35
CA PHE A 35 -18.40 2.71 -13.64
C PHE A 35 -17.38 3.63 -14.35
N PRO A 36 -17.59 3.96 -15.64
CA PRO A 36 -16.61 4.72 -16.42
C PRO A 36 -16.36 6.14 -15.86
N ASP A 37 -17.40 6.84 -15.42
CA ASP A 37 -17.27 8.21 -14.90
C ASP A 37 -16.54 8.25 -13.54
N GLN A 38 -16.81 7.26 -12.69
CA GLN A 38 -16.16 7.12 -11.39
C GLN A 38 -14.68 6.81 -11.56
N LEU A 39 -14.34 5.93 -12.50
CA LEU A 39 -12.95 5.62 -12.83
C LEU A 39 -12.24 6.84 -13.41
N HIS A 40 -12.88 7.59 -14.30
CA HIS A 40 -12.30 8.84 -14.81
C HIS A 40 -12.04 9.84 -13.68
N ARG A 41 -12.97 9.99 -12.72
CA ARG A 41 -12.74 10.84 -11.53
C ARG A 41 -11.62 10.31 -10.65
N PHE A 42 -11.53 8.99 -10.47
CA PHE A 42 -10.50 8.36 -9.65
C PHE A 42 -9.11 8.55 -10.28
N CYS A 43 -8.96 8.31 -11.58
CA CYS A 43 -7.72 8.59 -12.30
C CYS A 43 -7.34 10.06 -12.20
N ASN A 44 -8.30 10.98 -12.19
CA ASN A 44 -8.04 12.42 -12.08
C ASN A 44 -8.09 12.96 -10.64
N TRP A 45 -8.12 12.09 -9.63
CA TRP A 45 -8.13 12.51 -8.24
C TRP A 45 -6.85 13.26 -7.88
N ARG A 46 -6.99 14.30 -7.05
CA ARG A 46 -5.93 15.18 -6.55
C ARG A 46 -6.13 15.41 -5.05
N THR A 47 -5.03 15.64 -4.34
CA THR A 47 -5.05 15.98 -2.92
C THR A 47 -4.65 17.44 -2.71
N ASN A 48 -5.08 18.04 -1.59
CA ASN A 48 -4.69 19.39 -1.20
C ASN A 48 -3.27 19.46 -0.62
N ASP A 49 -2.65 18.31 -0.35
CA ASP A 49 -1.27 18.20 0.08
C ASP A 49 -0.34 18.16 -1.14
N SER A 50 0.43 19.21 -1.36
CA SER A 50 1.29 19.34 -2.54
C SER A 50 2.35 18.26 -2.65
N GLU A 51 2.85 17.74 -1.52
CA GLU A 51 3.86 16.69 -1.56
C GLU A 51 3.24 15.35 -1.97
N LEU A 52 2.12 14.99 -1.34
CA LEU A 52 1.38 13.77 -1.68
C LEU A 52 0.84 13.80 -3.11
N ASP A 53 0.44 14.98 -3.60
CA ASP A 53 -0.02 15.16 -4.98
C ASP A 53 1.08 14.86 -6.00
N ILE A 54 2.33 15.28 -5.73
CA ILE A 54 3.49 14.97 -6.58
C ILE A 54 3.74 13.46 -6.62
N TRP A 55 3.76 12.81 -5.46
CA TRP A 55 3.99 11.36 -5.39
C TRP A 55 2.89 10.58 -6.11
N TRP A 56 1.63 10.96 -5.92
CA TRP A 56 0.51 10.36 -6.63
C TRP A 56 0.62 10.57 -8.14
N GLU A 57 0.92 11.80 -8.60
CA GLU A 57 1.07 12.12 -10.02
C GLU A 57 2.14 11.25 -10.69
N VAL A 58 3.30 11.07 -10.03
CA VAL A 58 4.39 10.23 -10.53
C VAL A 58 3.95 8.77 -10.66
N SER A 59 3.44 8.17 -9.57
CA SER A 59 3.03 6.76 -9.59
C SER A 59 1.87 6.53 -10.57
N ARG A 60 0.88 7.42 -10.58
CA ARG A 60 -0.25 7.34 -11.50
C ARG A 60 0.21 7.37 -12.96
N THR A 61 1.05 8.33 -13.32
CA THR A 61 1.53 8.49 -14.70
C THR A 61 2.32 7.28 -15.15
N MET A 62 3.21 6.76 -14.31
CA MET A 62 4.00 5.56 -14.61
C MET A 62 3.11 4.35 -14.92
N PHE A 63 1.99 4.17 -14.23
CA PHE A 63 1.07 3.06 -14.47
C PHE A 63 0.16 3.28 -15.68
N LEU A 64 -0.35 4.51 -15.86
CA LEU A 64 -1.21 4.84 -17.00
C LEU A 64 -0.45 4.90 -18.33
N GLU A 65 0.87 5.07 -18.33
CA GLU A 65 1.69 5.01 -19.54
C GLU A 65 1.51 3.71 -20.32
N TYR A 66 1.22 2.60 -19.62
CA TYR A 66 0.98 1.28 -20.20
C TYR A 66 -0.51 0.96 -20.42
N MET A 67 -1.42 1.90 -20.14
CA MET A 67 -2.85 1.73 -20.39
C MET A 67 -3.26 2.41 -21.70
N PRO A 68 -4.15 1.80 -22.50
CA PRO A 68 -4.69 2.46 -23.68
C PRO A 68 -5.65 3.60 -23.31
N PRO A 69 -5.99 4.47 -24.27
CA PRO A 69 -7.09 5.42 -24.12
C PRO A 69 -8.41 4.72 -23.73
N PRO A 70 -9.26 5.35 -22.92
CA PRO A 70 -9.25 6.76 -22.55
C PRO A 70 -8.41 7.11 -21.30
N PHE A 71 -7.82 6.13 -20.62
CA PHE A 71 -7.18 6.35 -19.32
C PHE A 71 -5.67 6.60 -19.43
N GLY A 72 -5.02 6.06 -20.46
CA GLY A 72 -3.58 6.18 -20.64
C GLY A 72 -3.17 6.53 -22.07
N THR A 73 -1.87 6.38 -22.32
CA THR A 73 -1.23 6.82 -23.58
C THR A 73 -0.65 5.66 -24.40
N ALA A 74 -0.82 4.41 -23.95
CA ALA A 74 -0.31 3.26 -24.66
C ALA A 74 -1.03 3.05 -25.99
N ALA A 75 -0.40 2.27 -26.87
CA ALA A 75 -1.08 1.79 -28.07
C ALA A 75 -2.34 0.98 -27.70
N PRO A 76 -3.37 0.95 -28.56
CA PRO A 76 -4.53 0.09 -28.36
C PRO A 76 -4.10 -1.37 -28.18
N MET A 77 -4.62 -2.02 -27.14
CA MET A 77 -4.35 -3.41 -26.79
C MET A 77 -5.68 -4.16 -26.64
N SER A 78 -5.69 -5.46 -26.95
CA SER A 78 -6.81 -6.35 -26.63
C SER A 78 -6.92 -6.57 -25.13
N ARG A 79 -8.02 -7.18 -24.70
CA ARG A 79 -8.18 -7.52 -23.29
C ARG A 79 -7.15 -8.56 -22.85
N GLU A 80 -6.90 -9.56 -23.68
CA GLU A 80 -5.94 -10.62 -23.42
C GLU A 80 -4.53 -10.06 -23.27
N GLU A 81 -4.13 -9.12 -24.14
CA GLU A 81 -2.85 -8.43 -24.03
C GLU A 81 -2.74 -7.63 -22.73
N LEU A 82 -3.81 -6.95 -22.31
CA LEU A 82 -3.83 -6.22 -21.03
C LEU A 82 -3.76 -7.15 -19.82
N ASP A 83 -4.42 -8.31 -19.86
CA ASP A 83 -4.38 -9.29 -18.78
C ASP A 83 -2.98 -9.95 -18.68
N GLU A 84 -2.22 -10.03 -19.78
CA GLU A 84 -0.82 -10.46 -19.79
C GLU A 84 0.14 -9.39 -19.27
N VAL A 85 -0.11 -8.11 -19.58
CA VAL A 85 0.69 -6.97 -19.09
C VAL A 85 0.42 -6.70 -17.60
N TRP A 86 -0.82 -6.89 -17.17
CA TRP A 86 -1.28 -6.64 -15.80
C TRP A 86 -1.89 -7.89 -15.16
N PRO A 87 -1.08 -8.94 -14.96
CA PRO A 87 -1.57 -10.15 -14.33
C PRO A 87 -1.92 -9.88 -12.87
N LEU A 88 -3.09 -10.36 -12.42
CA LEU A 88 -3.59 -10.15 -11.04
C LEU A 88 -2.58 -10.62 -9.97
N GLN A 89 -1.76 -11.61 -10.30
CA GLN A 89 -0.70 -12.11 -9.43
C GLN A 89 0.32 -11.02 -9.07
N TRP A 90 0.57 -10.04 -9.94
CA TRP A 90 1.47 -8.93 -9.63
C TRP A 90 0.88 -7.98 -8.58
N LEU A 91 -0.43 -7.75 -8.62
CA LEU A 91 -1.10 -7.00 -7.55
C LEU A 91 -1.03 -7.75 -6.22
N GLN A 92 -1.27 -9.07 -6.24
CA GLN A 92 -1.16 -9.92 -5.06
C GLN A 92 0.27 -9.89 -4.48
N HIS A 93 1.28 -10.03 -5.34
CA HIS A 93 2.67 -9.98 -4.91
C HIS A 93 3.02 -8.64 -4.27
N ARG A 94 2.62 -7.53 -4.91
CA ARG A 94 2.87 -6.18 -4.38
C ARG A 94 2.16 -5.94 -3.04
N TYR A 95 0.99 -6.54 -2.82
CA TYR A 95 0.34 -6.53 -1.51
C TYR A 95 1.16 -7.25 -0.44
N VAL A 96 1.64 -8.45 -0.77
CA VAL A 96 2.45 -9.24 0.15
C VAL A 96 3.72 -8.49 0.50
N GLU A 97 4.45 -7.98 -0.49
CA GLU A 97 5.66 -7.16 -0.28
C GLU A 97 5.36 -5.94 0.59
N PHE A 98 4.25 -5.25 0.33
CA PHE A 98 3.84 -4.10 1.13
C PHE A 98 3.57 -4.48 2.60
N PHE A 99 2.89 -5.61 2.84
CA PHE A 99 2.64 -6.08 4.21
C PHE A 99 3.91 -6.59 4.89
N GLU A 100 4.83 -7.22 4.15
CA GLU A 100 6.14 -7.62 4.66
C GLU A 100 6.94 -6.40 5.11
N ASP A 101 7.05 -5.36 4.27
CA ASP A 101 7.72 -4.11 4.66
C ASP A 101 7.06 -3.48 5.89
N LEU A 102 5.72 -3.47 5.91
CA LEU A 102 4.96 -2.94 7.02
C LEU A 102 5.27 -3.73 8.30
N MET A 103 5.35 -5.05 8.23
CA MET A 103 5.70 -5.89 9.36
C MET A 103 7.14 -5.70 9.83
N GLU A 104 8.09 -5.40 8.93
CA GLU A 104 9.48 -5.11 9.30
C GLU A 104 9.63 -3.83 10.13
N VAL A 105 8.73 -2.89 9.95
CA VAL A 105 8.81 -1.57 10.59
C VAL A 105 7.88 -1.37 11.77
N LEU A 106 6.92 -2.28 11.95
CA LEU A 106 6.09 -2.28 13.14
C LEU A 106 6.90 -2.77 14.33
N ASP A 107 6.70 -2.14 15.48
CA ASP A 107 7.26 -2.62 16.74
C ASP A 107 6.89 -4.10 16.93
N ALA A 108 7.82 -4.87 17.50
CA ALA A 108 7.59 -6.29 17.70
C ALA A 108 6.25 -6.50 18.45
N PRO A 109 5.44 -7.50 18.10
CA PRO A 109 4.19 -7.75 18.81
C PRO A 109 4.42 -7.86 20.33
N LEU A 110 3.50 -7.34 21.15
CA LEU A 110 3.64 -7.31 22.61
C LEU A 110 4.05 -8.66 23.23
N LEU A 111 3.52 -9.77 22.69
CA LEU A 111 3.90 -11.12 23.11
C LEU A 111 5.39 -11.43 22.86
N LEU A 112 5.92 -11.05 21.70
CA LEU A 112 7.34 -11.20 21.36
C LEU A 112 8.22 -10.27 22.19
N GLN A 113 7.76 -9.06 22.50
CA GLN A 113 8.48 -8.15 23.41
C GLN A 113 8.55 -8.72 24.83
N LEU A 114 7.44 -9.29 25.32
CA LEU A 114 7.35 -9.93 26.62
C LEU A 114 8.26 -11.17 26.71
N GLU A 115 8.25 -12.03 25.70
CA GLU A 115 9.16 -13.19 25.60
C GLU A 115 10.64 -12.78 25.60
N ARG A 116 10.96 -11.66 24.95
CA ARG A 116 12.32 -11.09 24.93
C ARG A 116 12.72 -10.41 26.23
N GLY A 117 11.79 -10.25 27.18
CA GLY A 117 12.05 -9.62 28.48
C GLY A 117 12.27 -8.12 28.42
N GLN A 118 11.93 -7.47 27.30
CA GLN A 118 12.07 -6.03 27.13
C GLN A 118 10.86 -5.49 26.37
N MET A 119 9.93 -4.87 27.11
CA MET A 119 8.80 -4.18 26.52
C MET A 119 9.13 -2.73 26.26
N GLU A 120 8.78 -2.28 25.06
CA GLU A 120 9.01 -0.92 24.63
C GLU A 120 8.18 0.06 25.45
N GLY A 121 8.81 1.18 25.86
CA GLY A 121 8.17 2.19 26.71
C GLY A 121 8.11 1.85 28.21
N LEU A 122 8.65 0.71 28.63
CA LEU A 122 8.73 0.29 30.03
C LEU A 122 10.17 0.12 30.49
N THR A 123 10.39 0.36 31.78
CA THR A 123 11.64 -0.02 32.45
C THR A 123 11.77 -1.55 32.56
N GLU A 124 12.98 -2.03 32.82
CA GLU A 124 13.24 -3.45 33.05
C GLU A 124 12.44 -3.98 34.26
N GLU A 125 12.30 -3.16 35.31
CA GLU A 125 11.54 -3.47 36.52
C GLU A 125 10.03 -3.61 36.22
N GLU A 126 9.47 -2.69 35.46
CA GLU A 126 8.07 -2.73 35.01
C GLU A 126 7.81 -3.93 34.09
N THR A 127 8.76 -4.22 33.19
CA THR A 127 8.67 -5.39 32.31
C THR A 127 8.70 -6.70 33.10
N GLN A 128 9.58 -6.81 34.10
CA GLN A 128 9.67 -7.98 34.98
C GLN A 128 8.41 -8.15 35.84
N TRP A 129 7.82 -7.05 36.31
CA TRP A 129 6.56 -7.10 37.05
C TRP A 129 5.42 -7.66 36.19
N ILE A 130 5.28 -7.21 34.94
CA ILE A 130 4.25 -7.71 34.02
C ILE A 130 4.48 -9.19 33.66
N ARG A 131 5.74 -9.59 33.43
CA ARG A 131 6.11 -10.99 33.23
C ARG A 131 5.66 -11.89 34.38
N ASN A 132 5.97 -11.48 35.61
CA ASN A 132 5.55 -12.19 36.82
C ASN A 132 4.02 -12.24 36.96
N TYR A 133 3.32 -11.15 36.63
CA TYR A 133 1.84 -11.09 36.65
C TYR A 133 1.21 -12.06 35.63
N CYS A 134 1.79 -12.14 34.42
CA CYS A 134 1.35 -13.03 33.36
C CYS A 134 1.79 -14.49 33.57
N GLY A 135 2.69 -14.77 34.52
CA GLY A 135 3.23 -16.10 34.81
C GLY A 135 4.29 -16.59 33.81
N ILE A 136 5.05 -15.67 33.21
CA ILE A 136 6.06 -15.92 32.14
C ILE A 136 7.47 -15.48 32.58
#